data_AF-A0A959PA46-F1
#
_entry.id   AF-A0A959PA46-F1
#
_cell.length_a   1.000
_cell.length_b   1.000
_cell.length_c   1.000
_cell.angle_alpha   90.00
_cell.angle_beta   90.00
_cell.angle_gamma   90.00
#
_symmetry.space_group_name_H-M   'P 1'
#
loop_
_entity.id
_entity.type
_entity.pdbx_description
1 polymer ?
#
loop_
_entity_poly.entity_id
_entity_poly.type
_entity_poly.pdbx_seq_one_letter_code
_entity_poly.pdbx_strand_id
1 'polypeptide(L)'
;MNHVKSLGEFIVEKQEDFKYAKGELSRLLSAIGLAARVVNREVNKAGLMEDILGDAGAENVQGEAQKKLDVYANDEFIRALKDRGEVCGLASEENEGVIEFKSGYAVDGQYVVAIDPLDGSSNIDVNVSIGTIFSIYRRTSKSGPATFDDFMQKGTEQVAAGYIIYGSSTMLVYTTGNGVNGFTLDPSIGAFFLSHP
;
A
#
# COMPACT_ATOMS: atom_id res chain seq x y z
N MET A 1 -27.99 4.44 -16.38
CA MET A 1 -26.79 4.66 -15.55
C MET A 1 -25.97 3.39 -15.63
N ASN A 2 -24.75 3.46 -16.17
CA ASN A 2 -23.84 2.31 -16.12
C ASN A 2 -23.54 2.00 -14.66
N HIS A 3 -23.64 0.73 -14.26
CA HIS A 3 -23.32 0.30 -12.91
C HIS A 3 -21.82 0.49 -12.68
N VAL A 4 -21.44 1.57 -11.99
CA VAL A 4 -20.04 1.83 -11.64
C VAL A 4 -19.68 0.90 -10.48
N LYS A 5 -18.72 0.01 -10.69
CA LYS A 5 -18.33 -1.03 -9.73
C LYS A 5 -17.25 -0.49 -8.79
N SER A 6 -17.45 -0.62 -7.49
CA SER A 6 -16.44 -0.26 -6.49
C SER A 6 -15.29 -1.26 -6.46
N LEU A 7 -14.14 -0.84 -5.90
CA LEU A 7 -13.00 -1.73 -5.63
C LEU A 7 -13.41 -2.94 -4.79
N GLY A 8 -14.25 -2.73 -3.78
CA GLY A 8 -14.74 -3.81 -2.91
C GLY A 8 -15.57 -4.84 -3.67
N GLU A 9 -16.54 -4.39 -4.48
CA GLU A 9 -17.35 -5.28 -5.32
C GLU A 9 -16.50 -6.03 -6.35
N PHE A 10 -15.55 -5.35 -6.99
CA PHE A 10 -14.65 -5.97 -7.94
C PHE A 10 -13.78 -7.07 -7.29
N ILE A 11 -13.22 -6.79 -6.12
CA ILE A 11 -12.43 -7.76 -5.37
C ILE A 11 -13.26 -8.99 -5.01
N VAL A 12 -14.50 -8.80 -4.55
CA VAL A 12 -15.42 -9.90 -4.20
C VAL A 12 -15.76 -10.74 -5.42
N GLU A 13 -16.13 -10.12 -6.54
CA GLU A 13 -16.45 -10.81 -7.80
C GLU A 13 -15.26 -11.61 -8.33
N LYS A 14 -14.05 -11.08 -8.15
CA LYS A 14 -12.82 -11.70 -8.63
C LYS A 14 -12.21 -12.70 -7.66
N GLN A 15 -12.82 -12.99 -6.51
CA GLN A 15 -12.28 -13.92 -5.51
C GLN A 15 -11.93 -15.30 -6.09
N GLU A 16 -12.70 -15.80 -7.05
CA GLU A 16 -12.47 -17.11 -7.67
C GLU A 16 -11.21 -17.13 -8.56
N ASP A 17 -10.79 -15.99 -9.09
CA ASP A 17 -9.56 -15.87 -9.90
C ASP A 17 -8.29 -16.06 -9.04
N PHE A 18 -8.43 -16.11 -7.71
CA PHE A 18 -7.34 -16.27 -6.76
C PHE A 18 -7.26 -17.70 -6.21
N LYS A 19 -6.38 -18.52 -6.80
CA LYS A 19 -6.13 -19.92 -6.41
C LYS A 19 -5.86 -20.15 -4.92
N TYR A 20 -5.44 -19.14 -4.17
CA TYR A 20 -4.91 -19.30 -2.82
C TYR A 20 -5.60 -18.42 -1.75
N ALA A 21 -6.54 -17.55 -2.11
CA ALA A 21 -7.07 -16.55 -1.19
C ALA A 21 -8.50 -16.87 -0.74
N LYS A 22 -8.66 -17.40 0.49
CA LYS A 22 -9.95 -17.50 1.18
C LYS A 22 -10.43 -16.14 1.72
N GLY A 23 -10.34 -15.08 0.90
CA GLY A 23 -10.67 -13.69 1.27
C GLY A 23 -9.56 -12.89 1.95
N GLU A 24 -8.42 -13.51 2.26
CA GLU A 24 -7.27 -12.84 2.90
C GLU A 24 -6.71 -11.71 2.04
N LEU A 25 -6.41 -12.00 0.76
CA LEU A 25 -5.94 -11.00 -0.19
C LEU A 25 -6.95 -9.88 -0.43
N SER A 26 -8.25 -10.19 -0.36
CA SER A 26 -9.32 -9.18 -0.43
C SER A 26 -9.24 -8.20 0.75
N ARG A 27 -9.00 -8.71 1.97
CA ARG A 27 -8.82 -7.87 3.17
C ARG A 27 -7.56 -7.01 3.06
N LEU A 28 -6.48 -7.57 2.51
CA LEU A 28 -5.23 -6.86 2.27
C LEU A 28 -5.39 -5.68 1.29
N LEU A 29 -5.95 -5.93 0.10
CA LEU A 29 -6.19 -4.88 -0.90
C LEU A 29 -7.15 -3.80 -0.36
N SER A 30 -8.13 -4.19 0.43
CA SER A 30 -9.04 -3.25 1.10
C SER A 30 -8.31 -2.36 2.12
N ALA A 31 -7.28 -2.89 2.79
CA ALA A 31 -6.46 -2.13 3.73
C ALA A 31 -5.55 -1.13 3.03
N ILE A 32 -4.92 -1.54 1.92
CA ILE A 32 -4.15 -0.66 1.04
C ILE A 32 -5.04 0.47 0.52
N GLY A 33 -6.25 0.16 0.03
CA GLY A 33 -7.21 1.18 -0.43
C GLY A 33 -7.73 2.09 0.69
N LEU A 34 -7.72 1.65 1.96
CA LEU A 34 -8.01 2.52 3.10
C LEU A 34 -6.85 3.47 3.40
N ALA A 35 -5.64 2.93 3.56
CA ALA A 35 -4.43 3.72 3.83
C ALA A 35 -4.20 4.76 2.72
N ALA A 36 -4.34 4.36 1.45
CA ALA A 36 -4.24 5.25 0.30
C ALA A 36 -5.21 6.44 0.38
N ARG A 37 -6.45 6.24 0.85
CA ARG A 37 -7.40 7.35 1.03
C ARG A 37 -7.00 8.29 2.15
N VAL A 38 -6.41 7.76 3.22
CA VAL A 38 -5.91 8.55 4.35
C VAL A 38 -4.70 9.38 3.91
N VAL A 39 -3.71 8.76 3.28
CA VAL A 39 -2.53 9.45 2.72
C VAL A 39 -2.96 10.50 1.69
N ASN A 40 -3.85 10.16 0.77
CA ASN A 40 -4.37 11.11 -0.22
C ASN A 40 -5.00 12.36 0.42
N ARG A 41 -5.66 12.22 1.57
CA ARG A 41 -6.25 13.36 2.28
C ARG A 41 -5.18 14.32 2.78
N GLU A 42 -4.07 13.80 3.28
CA GLU A 42 -2.96 14.62 3.77
C GLU A 42 -2.17 15.23 2.61
N VAL A 43 -1.88 14.45 1.55
CA VAL A 43 -1.23 14.95 0.32
C VAL A 43 -1.99 16.15 -0.27
N ASN A 44 -3.31 16.04 -0.42
CA ASN A 44 -4.14 17.13 -0.99
C ASN A 44 -4.21 18.39 -0.13
N LYS A 45 -3.73 18.34 1.11
CA LYS A 45 -3.75 19.46 2.05
C LYS A 45 -2.34 19.87 2.48
N ALA A 46 -1.30 19.24 1.96
CA ALA A 46 0.08 19.45 2.42
C ALA A 46 0.46 20.93 2.39
N GLY A 47 0.10 21.67 1.33
CA GLY A 47 0.30 23.12 1.21
C GLY A 47 -0.39 24.01 2.25
N LEU A 48 -1.32 23.47 3.04
CA LEU A 48 -2.05 24.18 4.09
C LEU A 48 -1.55 23.83 5.51
N MET A 49 -0.66 22.86 5.63
CA MET A 49 -0.22 22.31 6.92
C MET A 49 1.26 22.61 7.13
N GLU A 50 1.55 23.65 7.92
CA GLU A 50 2.94 24.05 8.27
C GLU A 50 3.74 22.90 8.89
N ASP A 51 3.05 21.97 9.55
CA ASP A 51 3.67 20.86 10.27
C ASP A 51 3.94 19.61 9.42
N ILE A 52 3.50 19.54 8.15
CA ILE A 52 3.57 18.32 7.32
C ILE A 52 4.48 18.51 6.09
N LEU A 53 4.75 19.76 5.70
CA LEU A 53 5.76 20.08 4.70
C LEU A 53 7.15 20.25 5.33
N GLY A 54 8.18 19.98 4.54
CA GLY A 54 9.59 20.09 4.93
C GLY A 54 10.18 18.82 5.53
N ASP A 55 11.44 18.95 5.94
CA ASP A 55 12.25 17.83 6.41
C ASP A 55 11.80 17.40 7.82
N ALA A 56 11.76 16.09 8.06
CA ALA A 56 11.52 15.50 9.37
C ALA A 56 12.72 15.67 10.32
N GLY A 57 13.83 16.25 9.83
CA GLY A 57 15.07 16.44 10.58
C GLY A 57 15.87 15.15 10.78
N ALA A 58 15.51 14.07 10.07
CA ALA A 58 16.21 12.80 10.03
C ALA A 58 16.65 12.49 8.59
N GLU A 59 17.80 11.84 8.45
CA GLU A 59 18.21 11.22 7.18
C GLU A 59 17.60 9.80 7.12
N ASN A 60 17.02 9.44 5.98
CA ASN A 60 16.53 8.08 5.76
C ASN A 60 17.69 7.10 5.51
N VAL A 61 17.36 5.82 5.35
CA VAL A 61 18.34 4.73 5.15
C VAL A 61 19.11 4.84 3.83
N GLN A 62 18.67 5.72 2.94
CA GLN A 62 19.29 6.03 1.65
C GLN A 62 20.17 7.29 1.70
N GLY A 63 20.24 7.98 2.86
CA GLY A 63 21.00 9.22 3.04
C GLY A 63 20.29 10.45 2.47
N GLU A 64 18.98 10.39 2.26
CA GLU A 64 18.15 11.51 1.80
C GLU A 64 17.46 12.19 2.99
N ALA A 65 17.18 13.49 2.85
CA ALA A 65 16.43 14.24 3.85
C ALA A 65 14.96 13.76 3.84
N GLN A 66 14.59 13.00 4.87
CA GLN A 66 13.27 12.40 4.98
C GLN A 66 12.20 13.48 5.14
N LYS A 67 11.13 13.45 4.34
CA LYS A 67 10.03 14.42 4.50
C LYS A 67 9.06 13.93 5.57
N LYS A 68 8.40 14.86 6.25
CA LYS A 68 7.39 14.49 7.28
C LYS A 68 6.22 13.69 6.69
N LEU A 69 5.87 13.97 5.43
CA LEU A 69 4.82 13.24 4.72
C LEU A 69 5.23 11.79 4.40
N ASP A 70 6.53 11.54 4.19
CA ASP A 70 7.06 10.19 4.00
C ASP A 70 6.87 9.37 5.28
N VAL A 71 7.28 9.92 6.42
CA VAL A 71 7.10 9.30 7.75
C VAL A 71 5.61 9.02 8.01
N TYR A 72 4.75 9.98 7.70
CA TYR A 72 3.30 9.83 7.87
C TYR A 72 2.74 8.70 7.01
N ALA A 73 3.09 8.67 5.72
CA ALA A 73 2.62 7.65 4.79
C ALA A 73 3.10 6.25 5.24
N ASN A 74 4.37 6.15 5.63
CA ASN A 74 4.97 4.93 6.14
C ASN A 74 4.22 4.39 7.37
N ASP A 75 4.03 5.22 8.39
CA ASP A 75 3.32 4.85 9.62
C ASP A 75 1.86 4.42 9.33
N GLU A 76 1.18 5.12 8.42
CA GLU A 76 -0.19 4.81 8.05
C GLU A 76 -0.31 3.43 7.37
N PHE A 77 0.59 3.12 6.42
CA PHE A 77 0.60 1.82 5.76
C PHE A 77 1.00 0.69 6.71
N ILE A 78 2.01 0.89 7.56
CA ILE A 78 2.41 -0.08 8.60
C ILE A 78 1.21 -0.41 9.48
N ARG A 79 0.53 0.62 10.01
CA ARG A 79 -0.65 0.45 10.87
C ARG A 79 -1.77 -0.30 10.14
N ALA A 80 -2.14 0.17 8.95
CA ALA A 80 -3.24 -0.40 8.19
C ALA A 80 -3.02 -1.87 7.81
N LEU A 81 -1.79 -2.27 7.51
CA LEU A 81 -1.45 -3.65 7.16
C LEU A 81 -1.32 -4.56 8.38
N LYS A 82 -0.73 -4.05 9.47
CA LYS A 82 -0.62 -4.79 10.75
C LYS A 82 -1.98 -5.15 11.32
N ASP A 83 -2.92 -4.21 11.32
CA ASP A 83 -4.24 -4.38 11.96
C ASP A 83 -5.15 -5.40 11.26
N ARG A 84 -4.78 -5.88 10.05
CA ARG A 84 -5.57 -6.85 9.29
C ARG A 84 -5.28 -8.30 9.64
N GLY A 85 -4.13 -8.59 10.24
CA GLY A 85 -3.74 -9.95 10.59
C GLY A 85 -3.29 -10.84 9.43
N GLU A 86 -3.36 -10.36 8.17
CA GLU A 86 -2.99 -11.13 6.98
C GLU A 86 -1.50 -11.04 6.63
N VAL A 87 -0.86 -9.96 7.06
CA VAL A 87 0.55 -9.68 6.82
C VAL A 87 1.33 -10.05 8.07
N CYS A 88 2.42 -10.79 7.93
CA CYS A 88 3.31 -11.14 9.05
C CYS A 88 4.57 -10.26 9.13
N GLY A 89 4.82 -9.46 8.09
CA GLY A 89 5.86 -8.44 8.12
C GLY A 89 5.83 -7.55 6.88
N LEU A 90 6.54 -6.43 6.98
CA LEU A 90 6.62 -5.41 5.96
C LEU A 90 8.07 -4.99 5.71
N ALA A 91 8.46 -4.79 4.46
CA ALA A 91 9.67 -4.09 4.08
C ALA A 91 9.26 -2.73 3.50
N SER A 92 9.70 -1.64 4.14
CA SER A 92 9.44 -0.28 3.68
C SER A 92 10.72 0.33 3.16
N GLU A 93 10.63 1.15 2.12
CA GLU A 93 11.71 2.03 1.69
C GLU A 93 12.21 2.92 2.86
N GLU A 94 11.29 3.35 3.73
CA GLU A 94 11.55 4.27 4.85
C GLU A 94 12.11 3.62 6.13
N ASN A 95 12.34 2.30 6.14
CA ASN A 95 12.78 1.58 7.33
C ASN A 95 14.04 0.76 7.10
N GLU A 96 14.92 0.81 8.11
CA GLU A 96 16.15 0.04 8.14
C GLU A 96 15.82 -1.43 8.46
N GLY A 97 15.82 -2.27 7.43
CA GLY A 97 15.51 -3.69 7.54
C GLY A 97 14.01 -4.00 7.54
N VAL A 98 13.68 -5.26 7.83
CA VAL A 98 12.29 -5.76 7.75
C VAL A 98 11.55 -5.52 9.06
N ILE A 99 10.32 -5.04 8.95
CA ILE A 99 9.41 -4.82 10.07
C ILE A 99 8.66 -6.13 10.33
N GLU A 100 9.07 -6.84 11.36
CA GLU A 100 8.42 -8.07 11.78
C GLU A 100 7.23 -7.78 12.70
N PHE A 101 6.06 -8.36 12.41
CA PHE A 101 4.92 -8.29 13.33
C PHE A 101 5.03 -9.43 14.35
N LYS A 102 5.56 -9.11 15.52
CA LYS A 102 5.95 -10.09 16.57
C LYS A 102 4.84 -10.48 17.55
N SER A 103 3.68 -9.85 17.50
CA SER A 103 2.58 -10.12 18.43
C SER A 103 1.20 -9.92 17.81
N GLY A 104 0.19 -10.56 18.41
CA GLY A 104 -1.20 -10.51 17.94
C GLY A 104 -1.46 -11.42 16.73
N TYR A 105 -2.62 -11.23 16.10
CA TYR A 105 -3.06 -12.06 14.97
C TYR A 105 -2.17 -11.94 13.72
N ALA A 106 -1.42 -10.83 13.59
CA ALA A 106 -0.53 -10.58 12.46
C ALA A 106 0.67 -11.54 12.40
N VAL A 107 1.09 -12.13 13.53
CA VAL A 107 2.23 -13.06 13.57
C VAL A 107 2.06 -14.21 12.59
N ASP A 108 0.85 -14.76 12.50
CA ASP A 108 0.54 -15.91 11.66
C ASP A 108 -0.07 -15.51 10.30
N GLY A 109 0.07 -14.23 9.93
CA GLY A 109 -0.24 -13.74 8.60
C GLY A 109 0.46 -14.58 7.53
N GLN A 110 -0.21 -14.75 6.39
CA GLN A 110 0.24 -15.60 5.28
C GLN A 110 1.02 -14.82 4.22
N TYR A 111 1.07 -13.50 4.34
CA TYR A 111 1.69 -12.62 3.36
C TYR A 111 2.79 -11.76 3.97
N VAL A 112 3.72 -11.34 3.13
CA VAL A 112 4.64 -10.23 3.39
C VAL A 112 4.44 -9.17 2.32
N VAL A 113 4.64 -7.91 2.70
CA VAL A 113 4.45 -6.76 1.80
C VAL A 113 5.76 -5.98 1.72
N ALA A 114 6.22 -5.70 0.51
CA ALA A 114 7.22 -4.68 0.27
C ALA A 114 6.50 -3.41 -0.24
N ILE A 115 6.86 -2.24 0.29
CA ILE A 115 6.18 -0.99 -0.02
C ILE A 115 7.17 0.16 -0.17
N ASP A 116 6.92 1.01 -1.14
CA ASP A 116 7.38 2.39 -1.18
C ASP A 116 6.17 3.26 -0.79
N PRO A 117 6.13 3.78 0.44
CA PRO A 117 4.95 4.45 0.97
C PRO A 117 4.67 5.78 0.25
N LEU A 118 5.70 6.48 -0.23
CA LEU A 118 5.57 7.77 -0.90
C LEU A 118 6.65 7.98 -1.98
N ASP A 119 6.46 7.36 -3.14
CA ASP A 119 7.33 7.51 -4.30
C ASP A 119 7.28 8.95 -4.83
N GLY A 120 8.46 9.48 -5.12
CA GLY A 120 8.63 10.83 -5.63
C GLY A 120 8.49 11.92 -4.56
N SER A 121 8.84 11.65 -3.30
CA SER A 121 8.81 12.63 -2.19
C SER A 121 9.46 13.99 -2.49
N SER A 122 10.51 14.02 -3.32
CA SER A 122 11.12 15.26 -3.83
C SER A 122 10.16 16.20 -4.58
N ASN A 123 9.04 15.68 -5.10
CA ASN A 123 8.01 16.41 -5.83
C ASN A 123 6.93 17.04 -4.93
N ILE A 124 6.94 16.76 -3.62
CA ILE A 124 5.92 17.24 -2.68
C ILE A 124 5.86 18.78 -2.67
N ASP A 125 7.00 19.44 -2.55
CA ASP A 125 7.10 20.90 -2.40
C ASP A 125 6.73 21.67 -3.68
N VAL A 126 6.74 21.00 -4.84
CA VAL A 126 6.42 21.57 -6.15
C VAL A 126 5.06 21.14 -6.70
N ASN A 127 4.26 20.42 -5.90
CA ASN A 127 2.91 19.97 -6.25
C ASN A 127 2.86 19.16 -7.56
N VAL A 128 3.89 18.34 -7.78
CA VAL A 128 3.94 17.36 -8.88
C VAL A 128 3.40 16.02 -8.36
N SER A 129 2.93 15.16 -9.27
CA SER A 129 2.35 13.86 -8.90
C SER A 129 3.37 12.99 -8.15
N ILE A 130 2.88 12.34 -7.09
CA ILE A 130 3.60 11.38 -6.26
C ILE A 130 2.76 10.09 -6.15
N GLY A 131 3.31 9.03 -5.56
CA GLY A 131 2.62 7.75 -5.53
C GLY A 131 2.95 6.89 -4.32
N THR A 132 2.35 5.70 -4.28
CA THR A 132 2.72 4.61 -3.37
C THR A 132 2.89 3.38 -4.24
N ILE A 133 3.93 2.59 -4.05
CA ILE A 133 4.14 1.32 -4.77
C ILE A 133 4.08 0.18 -3.76
N PHE A 134 3.39 -0.91 -4.09
CA PHE A 134 3.34 -2.08 -3.21
C PHE A 134 3.52 -3.38 -3.99
N SER A 135 4.16 -4.33 -3.33
CA SER A 135 4.41 -5.68 -3.81
C SER A 135 4.05 -6.67 -2.72
N ILE A 136 3.30 -7.71 -3.07
CA ILE A 136 2.72 -8.65 -2.13
C ILE A 136 3.21 -10.05 -2.49
N TYR A 137 3.79 -10.71 -1.50
CA TYR A 137 4.24 -12.09 -1.60
C TYR A 137 3.53 -12.95 -0.57
N ARG A 138 3.39 -14.24 -0.88
CA ARG A 138 3.13 -15.22 0.17
C ARG A 138 4.43 -15.46 0.93
N ARG A 139 4.38 -15.56 2.25
CA ARG A 139 5.57 -15.92 3.04
C ARG A 139 6.10 -17.30 2.64
N THR A 140 7.40 -17.49 2.75
CA THR A 140 8.07 -18.80 2.54
C THR A 140 8.24 -19.58 3.84
N SER A 141 8.37 -18.86 4.95
CA SER A 141 8.38 -19.39 6.31
C SER A 141 7.01 -19.96 6.68
N LYS A 142 6.97 -20.95 7.56
CA LYS A 142 5.74 -21.72 7.84
C LYS A 142 4.77 -21.05 8.83
N SER A 143 5.29 -20.29 9.78
CA SER A 143 4.53 -19.67 10.89
C SER A 143 5.43 -18.73 11.70
N GLY A 144 4.86 -17.93 12.58
CA GLY A 144 5.63 -17.01 13.42
C GLY A 144 5.99 -15.71 12.70
N PRO A 145 6.81 -14.83 13.31
CA PRO A 145 7.19 -13.56 12.68
C PRO A 145 7.84 -13.76 11.29
N ALA A 146 7.69 -12.77 10.41
CA ALA A 146 8.36 -12.78 9.11
C ALA A 146 9.90 -12.90 9.28
N THR A 147 10.55 -13.57 8.35
CA THR A 147 12.02 -13.61 8.28
C THR A 147 12.52 -12.78 7.10
N PHE A 148 13.80 -12.41 7.10
CA PHE A 148 14.42 -11.71 5.96
C PHE A 148 14.25 -12.48 4.64
N ASP A 149 14.38 -13.80 4.67
CA ASP A 149 14.22 -14.66 3.48
C ASP A 149 12.81 -14.61 2.88
N ASP A 150 11.78 -14.27 3.68
CA ASP A 150 10.43 -14.06 3.15
C ASP A 150 10.36 -12.89 2.17
N PHE A 151 11.27 -11.92 2.25
CA PHE A 151 11.32 -10.76 1.36
C PHE A 151 12.29 -10.95 0.18
N MET A 152 13.23 -11.89 0.28
CA MET A 152 14.24 -12.17 -0.76
C MET A 152 13.74 -13.16 -1.83
N GLN A 153 12.47 -13.02 -2.21
CA GLN A 153 11.84 -13.84 -3.24
C GLN A 153 12.07 -13.24 -4.64
N LYS A 154 11.96 -14.06 -5.68
CA LYS A 154 12.00 -13.55 -7.06
C LYS A 154 10.73 -12.76 -7.35
N GLY A 155 10.83 -11.70 -8.15
CA GLY A 155 9.65 -10.92 -8.57
C GLY A 155 8.58 -11.74 -9.31
N THR A 156 8.92 -12.91 -9.87
CA THR A 156 7.95 -13.84 -10.47
C THR A 156 7.03 -14.52 -9.45
N GLU A 157 7.37 -14.48 -8.16
CA GLU A 157 6.59 -15.07 -7.06
C GLU A 157 5.58 -14.08 -6.44
N GLN A 158 5.48 -12.85 -6.98
CA GLN A 158 4.49 -11.88 -6.55
C GLN A 158 3.07 -12.44 -6.76
N VAL A 159 2.25 -12.39 -5.72
CA VAL A 159 0.83 -12.80 -5.80
C VAL A 159 -0.07 -11.62 -6.16
N ALA A 160 0.38 -10.41 -5.86
CA ALA A 160 -0.23 -9.16 -6.28
C ALA A 160 0.78 -8.03 -6.24
N ALA A 161 0.60 -7.03 -7.08
CA ALA A 161 1.41 -5.82 -7.08
C ALA A 161 0.59 -4.66 -7.63
N GLY A 162 0.97 -3.44 -7.27
CA GLY A 162 0.28 -2.27 -7.76
C GLY A 162 0.89 -0.98 -7.28
N TYR A 163 0.24 0.10 -7.65
CA TYR A 163 0.59 1.43 -7.20
C TYR A 163 -0.66 2.28 -7.00
N ILE A 164 -0.52 3.31 -6.19
CA ILE A 164 -1.44 4.42 -6.08
C ILE A 164 -0.75 5.64 -6.66
N ILE A 165 -1.45 6.42 -7.46
CA ILE A 165 -0.98 7.73 -7.95
C ILE A 165 -1.83 8.83 -7.32
N TYR A 166 -1.18 9.78 -6.67
CA TYR A 166 -1.76 10.99 -6.09
C TYR A 166 -1.51 12.15 -7.07
N GLY A 167 -2.27 12.16 -8.17
CA GLY A 167 -2.17 13.17 -9.22
C GLY A 167 -3.37 14.10 -9.27
N SER A 168 -3.71 14.58 -10.47
CA SER A 168 -4.94 15.37 -10.71
C SER A 168 -6.22 14.62 -10.29
N SER A 169 -6.18 13.30 -10.34
CA SER A 169 -7.11 12.40 -9.66
C SER A 169 -6.34 11.28 -8.99
N THR A 170 -6.82 10.80 -7.85
CA THR A 170 -6.22 9.66 -7.17
C THR A 170 -6.65 8.36 -7.83
N MET A 171 -5.70 7.52 -8.24
CA MET A 171 -6.00 6.21 -8.82
C MET A 171 -5.23 5.10 -8.12
N LEU A 172 -5.88 3.97 -7.92
CA LEU A 172 -5.26 2.72 -7.48
C LEU A 172 -5.24 1.77 -8.68
N VAL A 173 -4.05 1.29 -9.05
CA VAL A 173 -3.86 0.34 -10.14
C VAL A 173 -3.19 -0.90 -9.59
N TYR A 174 -3.74 -2.08 -9.86
CA TYR A 174 -3.13 -3.32 -9.37
C TYR A 174 -3.35 -4.50 -10.32
N THR A 175 -2.51 -5.51 -10.15
CA THR A 175 -2.58 -6.81 -10.82
C THR A 175 -2.38 -7.95 -9.84
N THR A 176 -2.90 -9.10 -10.22
CA THR A 176 -2.82 -10.37 -9.48
C THR A 176 -2.44 -11.53 -10.40
N GLY A 177 -1.90 -11.19 -11.58
CA GLY A 177 -1.56 -12.14 -12.65
C GLY A 177 -2.66 -12.32 -13.71
N ASN A 178 -3.90 -11.89 -13.43
CA ASN A 178 -5.05 -12.02 -14.34
C ASN A 178 -5.49 -10.65 -14.90
N GLY A 179 -4.58 -9.93 -15.54
CA GLY A 179 -4.81 -8.57 -16.07
C GLY A 179 -4.47 -7.47 -15.06
N VAL A 180 -4.65 -6.22 -15.50
CA VAL A 180 -4.33 -5.01 -14.73
C VAL A 180 -5.58 -4.14 -14.69
N ASN A 181 -5.99 -3.73 -13.49
CA ASN A 181 -7.23 -2.97 -13.31
C ASN A 181 -6.93 -1.65 -12.58
N GLY A 182 -7.50 -0.57 -13.09
CA GLY A 182 -7.38 0.78 -12.54
C GLY A 182 -8.70 1.28 -11.96
N PHE A 183 -8.60 1.87 -10.77
CA PHE A 183 -9.73 2.42 -10.02
C PHE A 183 -9.47 3.88 -9.69
N THR A 184 -10.44 4.74 -9.94
CA THR A 184 -10.36 6.17 -9.61
C THR A 184 -11.11 6.43 -8.29
N LEU A 185 -10.51 7.20 -7.40
CA LEU A 185 -11.16 7.65 -6.16
C LEU A 185 -12.23 8.69 -6.49
N ASP A 186 -13.46 8.47 -6.04
CA ASP A 186 -14.44 9.54 -5.91
C ASP A 186 -14.29 10.18 -4.51
N PRO A 187 -13.81 11.44 -4.41
CA PRO A 187 -13.60 12.09 -3.11
C PRO A 187 -14.90 12.40 -2.37
N SER A 188 -16.03 12.53 -3.07
CA SER A 188 -17.33 12.86 -2.47
C SER A 188 -17.95 11.68 -1.73
N ILE A 189 -17.69 10.47 -2.24
CA ILE A 189 -18.12 9.20 -1.63
C ILE A 189 -17.01 8.63 -0.74
N GLY A 190 -15.76 8.95 -1.06
CA GLY A 190 -14.58 8.41 -0.40
C GLY A 190 -14.32 6.95 -0.79
N ALA A 191 -14.62 6.53 -2.02
CA ALA A 191 -14.45 5.14 -2.48
C ALA A 191 -13.80 5.07 -3.87
N PHE A 192 -13.05 3.99 -4.10
CA PHE A 192 -12.44 3.69 -5.40
C PHE A 192 -13.44 2.97 -6.29
N PHE A 193 -13.52 3.39 -7.55
CA PHE A 193 -14.42 2.85 -8.56
C PHE A 193 -13.66 2.44 -9.82
N LEU A 194 -14.02 1.29 -10.40
CA LEU A 194 -13.40 0.76 -11.60
C LEU A 194 -13.57 1.76 -12.75
N SER A 195 -12.45 2.21 -13.30
CA SER A 195 -12.40 3.17 -14.40
C SER A 195 -11.62 2.64 -15.60
N HIS A 196 -10.72 1.68 -15.39
CA HIS A 196 -9.87 1.07 -16.42
C HIS A 196 -9.85 -0.47 -16.22
N PRO A 197 -10.75 -1.21 -16.87
CA PRO A 197 -10.84 -2.67 -16.77
C PRO A 197 -9.82 -3.41 -17.65
#